data_AF-A0A969H1F6-F1
#
_entry.id   AF-A0A969H1F6-F1
#
_cell.length_a   1.000
_cell.length_b   1.000
_cell.length_c   1.000
_cell.angle_alpha   90.00
_cell.angle_beta   90.00
_cell.angle_gamma   90.00
#
_symmetry.space_group_name_H-M   'P 1'
#
loop_
_entity.id
_entity.type
_entity.pdbx_description
1 polymer ?
#
loop_
_entity_poly.entity_id
_entity_poly.type
_entity_poly.pdbx_seq_one_letter_code
_entity_poly.pdbx_strand_id
1 'polypeptide(L)'
;MAILSFSLLATANPSFVIEFRTDRAGMDYNRFTVNSMEECLNACQRDSQCQAFTYVSPGYQPPDLNNQSPICWLKDGVPSAARRTGMISGVRQ
;
A
#
# COMPACT_ATOMS: atom_id res chain seq x y z
N MET A 1 -21.91 -30.39 30.95
CA MET A 1 -22.04 -29.13 30.17
C MET A 1 -20.65 -28.52 30.05
N ALA A 2 -19.93 -28.81 28.97
CA ALA A 2 -18.67 -28.15 28.67
C ALA A 2 -18.98 -27.02 27.70
N ILE A 3 -18.93 -25.78 28.19
CA ILE A 3 -19.07 -24.59 27.36
C ILE A 3 -17.71 -24.38 26.69
N LEU A 4 -17.58 -24.78 25.43
CA LEU A 4 -16.43 -24.44 24.61
C LEU A 4 -16.56 -22.95 24.26
N SER A 5 -16.02 -22.09 25.11
CA SER A 5 -15.87 -20.67 24.82
C SER A 5 -14.79 -20.49 23.75
N PHE A 6 -15.21 -20.46 22.49
CA PHE A 6 -14.40 -19.94 21.40
C PHE A 6 -14.24 -18.44 21.60
N SER A 7 -13.10 -18.03 22.17
CA SER A 7 -12.67 -16.65 22.13
C SER A 7 -12.51 -16.26 20.67
N LEU A 8 -13.40 -15.39 20.16
CA LEU A 8 -13.21 -14.73 18.88
C LEU A 8 -11.95 -13.86 19.03
N LEU A 9 -10.81 -14.34 18.53
CA LEU A 9 -9.68 -13.45 18.28
C LEU A 9 -10.12 -12.51 17.16
N ALA A 10 -10.55 -11.30 17.54
CA ALA A 10 -10.76 -10.23 16.59
C ALA A 10 -9.40 -9.91 15.97
N THR A 11 -9.10 -10.50 14.80
CA THR A 11 -7.96 -10.06 14.00
C THR A 11 -8.29 -8.64 13.55
N ALA A 12 -7.73 -7.64 14.22
CA ALA A 12 -7.83 -6.26 13.76
C ALA A 12 -7.20 -6.21 12.36
N ASN A 13 -8.03 -6.14 11.33
CA ASN A 13 -7.53 -5.94 9.97
C ASN A 13 -6.92 -4.53 9.94
N PRO A 14 -5.64 -4.39 9.56
CA PRO A 14 -5.01 -3.08 9.49
C PRO A 14 -5.82 -2.18 8.56
N SER A 15 -6.27 -1.05 9.10
CA SER A 15 -7.00 -0.03 8.34
C SER A 15 -6.02 0.91 7.66
N PHE A 16 -6.42 1.44 6.51
CA PHE A 16 -5.58 2.31 5.70
C PHE A 16 -6.33 3.61 5.42
N VAL A 17 -5.64 4.74 5.55
CA VAL A 17 -6.09 6.03 5.02
C VAL A 17 -5.59 6.13 3.58
N ILE A 18 -6.53 6.29 2.64
CA ILE A 18 -6.22 6.39 1.21
C ILE A 18 -6.12 7.86 0.80
N GLU A 19 -4.99 8.22 0.19
CA GLU A 19 -4.64 9.56 -0.22
C GLU A 19 -4.52 9.63 -1.75
N PHE A 20 -5.53 10.19 -2.41
CA PHE A 20 -5.53 10.39 -3.85
C PHE A 20 -4.56 11.50 -4.28
N ARG A 21 -3.97 11.34 -5.47
CA ARG A 21 -3.02 12.31 -6.06
C ARG A 21 -1.88 12.65 -5.12
N THR A 22 -1.43 11.65 -4.37
CA THR A 22 -0.44 11.81 -3.30
C THR A 22 0.63 10.74 -3.45
N ASP A 23 1.86 11.20 -3.44
CA ASP A 23 3.08 10.41 -3.37
C ASP A 23 3.67 10.54 -1.97
N ARG A 24 4.19 9.44 -1.44
CA ARG A 24 4.98 9.41 -0.20
C ARG A 24 6.36 8.85 -0.52
N ALA A 25 7.15 9.59 -1.29
CA ALA A 25 8.45 9.14 -1.79
C ALA A 25 9.45 8.79 -0.68
N GLY A 26 10.21 7.70 -0.87
CA GLY A 26 11.19 7.20 0.09
C GLY A 26 10.64 6.06 0.95
N MET A 27 11.52 5.50 1.80
CA MET A 27 11.24 4.32 2.64
C MET A 27 10.75 3.11 1.85
N ASP A 28 11.03 3.07 0.54
CA ASP A 28 10.65 1.98 -0.35
C ASP A 28 11.55 0.76 -0.09
N TYR A 29 10.95 -0.37 0.30
CA TYR A 29 11.69 -1.62 0.52
C TYR A 29 11.37 -2.68 -0.53
N ASN A 30 10.23 -2.54 -1.24
CA ASN A 30 9.85 -3.46 -2.31
C ASN A 30 9.02 -2.75 -3.38
N ARG A 31 9.08 -3.24 -4.62
CA ARG A 31 8.22 -2.79 -5.71
C ARG A 31 7.90 -3.92 -6.67
N PHE A 32 6.69 -3.89 -7.24
CA PHE A 32 6.23 -4.87 -8.22
C PHE A 32 5.11 -4.30 -9.08
N THR A 33 4.92 -4.87 -10.27
CA THR A 33 3.79 -4.54 -11.14
C THR A 33 2.50 -5.08 -10.55
N VAL A 34 1.42 -4.31 -10.67
CA VAL A 34 0.08 -4.68 -10.19
C VAL A 34 -0.96 -4.35 -11.26
N ASN A 35 -2.17 -4.89 -11.12
CA ASN A 35 -3.29 -4.55 -12.00
C ASN A 35 -4.17 -3.43 -11.43
N SER A 36 -4.13 -3.21 -10.11
CA SER A 36 -4.95 -2.20 -9.44
C SER A 36 -4.33 -1.70 -8.14
N MET A 37 -4.90 -0.64 -7.56
CA MET A 37 -4.47 -0.10 -6.27
C MET A 37 -4.82 -1.04 -5.10
N GLU A 38 -5.89 -1.82 -5.22
CA GLU A 38 -6.29 -2.81 -4.21
C GLU A 38 -5.24 -3.91 -4.06
N GLU A 39 -4.51 -4.27 -5.12
CA GLU A 39 -3.38 -5.21 -5.01
C GLU A 39 -2.26 -4.65 -4.15
N CYS A 40 -1.95 -3.34 -4.24
CA CYS A 40 -1.01 -2.69 -3.32
C CYS A 40 -1.50 -2.74 -1.88
N LEU A 41 -2.76 -2.37 -1.66
CA LEU A 41 -3.37 -2.35 -0.34
C LEU A 41 -3.31 -3.75 0.29
N ASN A 42 -3.73 -4.77 -0.45
CA ASN A 42 -3.73 -6.16 0.01
C ASN A 42 -2.30 -6.68 0.28
N ALA A 43 -1.34 -6.34 -0.57
CA ALA A 43 0.06 -6.71 -0.35
C ALA A 43 0.61 -6.05 0.92
N CYS A 44 0.35 -4.75 1.10
CA CYS A 44 0.75 -4.03 2.29
C CYS A 44 0.07 -4.61 3.54
N GLN A 45 -1.24 -4.85 3.52
CA GLN A 45 -1.99 -5.45 4.64
C GLN A 45 -1.40 -6.78 5.12
N ARG A 46 -0.97 -7.64 4.19
CA ARG A 46 -0.41 -8.98 4.50
C ARG A 46 1.04 -8.94 4.99
N ASP A 47 1.72 -7.82 4.78
CA ASP A 47 3.11 -7.64 5.19
C ASP A 47 3.16 -6.75 6.43
N SER A 48 3.61 -7.29 7.57
CA SER A 48 3.72 -6.54 8.83
C SER A 48 4.79 -5.46 8.79
N GLN A 49 5.77 -5.55 7.90
CA GLN A 49 6.78 -4.50 7.69
C GLN A 49 6.15 -3.27 7.03
N CYS A 50 5.14 -3.46 6.17
CA CYS A 50 4.57 -2.39 5.36
C CYS A 50 3.79 -1.37 6.21
N GLN A 51 4.28 -0.14 6.31
CA GLN A 51 3.61 0.96 6.99
C GLN A 51 2.84 1.87 6.02
N ALA A 52 3.24 1.91 4.75
CA ALA A 52 2.55 2.63 3.70
C ALA A 52 2.80 2.01 2.33
N PHE A 53 2.00 2.38 1.34
CA PHE A 53 2.28 2.08 -0.07
C PHE A 53 2.03 3.30 -0.95
N THR A 54 2.62 3.31 -2.14
CA THR A 54 2.24 4.21 -3.23
C THR A 54 2.01 3.40 -4.50
N TYR A 55 0.77 3.44 -5.01
CA TYR A 55 0.39 2.96 -6.32
C TYR A 55 0.67 4.04 -7.36
N VAL A 56 1.45 3.72 -8.39
CA VAL A 56 1.75 4.60 -9.52
C VAL A 56 1.03 4.07 -10.75
N SER A 57 0.18 4.91 -11.35
CA SER A 57 -0.59 4.58 -12.55
C SER A 57 0.31 4.51 -13.79
N PRO A 58 -0.09 3.74 -14.84
CA PRO A 58 0.59 3.78 -16.13
C PRO A 58 0.73 5.22 -16.66
N GLY A 59 1.83 5.52 -17.33
CA GLY A 59 2.16 6.86 -17.82
C GLY A 59 2.84 7.78 -16.80
N TYR A 60 2.78 7.48 -15.50
CA TYR A 60 3.33 8.33 -14.43
C TYR A 60 4.59 7.77 -13.76
N GLN A 61 5.13 6.67 -14.29
CA GLN A 61 6.35 6.04 -13.79
C GLN A 61 7.60 6.81 -14.21
N PRO A 62 8.71 6.71 -13.46
CA PRO A 62 10.04 7.05 -13.94
C PRO A 62 10.32 6.44 -15.33
N PRO A 63 10.99 7.17 -16.26
CA PRO A 63 11.21 6.70 -17.62
C PRO A 63 11.98 5.38 -17.76
N ASP A 64 12.76 5.01 -16.75
CA ASP A 64 13.52 3.76 -16.66
C ASP A 64 12.66 2.55 -16.26
N LEU A 65 11.40 2.78 -15.86
CA LEU A 65 10.44 1.73 -15.55
C LEU A 65 9.42 1.62 -16.68
N ASN A 66 9.11 0.38 -17.08
CA ASN A 66 8.08 0.10 -18.08
C ASN A 66 6.79 0.85 -17.69
N ASN A 67 6.42 1.85 -18.49
CA ASN A 67 5.34 2.78 -18.18
C ASN A 67 3.97 2.31 -18.70
N GLN A 68 3.87 1.06 -19.17
CA GLN A 68 2.62 0.45 -19.65
C GLN A 68 1.79 -0.18 -18.52
N SER A 69 2.41 -0.55 -17.40
CA SER A 69 1.73 -1.18 -16.26
C SER A 69 1.84 -0.32 -15.01
N PRO A 70 0.86 -0.38 -14.09
CA PRO A 70 1.01 0.24 -12.79
C PRO A 70 2.08 -0.47 -11.96
N ILE A 71 2.75 0.26 -11.08
CA ILE A 71 3.68 -0.30 -10.10
C ILE A 71 3.23 0.07 -8.70
N CYS A 72 3.35 -0.91 -7.82
CA CYS A 72 3.25 -0.75 -6.40
C CYS A 72 4.62 -0.50 -5.78
N TRP A 73 4.69 0.46 -4.86
CA TRP A 73 5.83 0.68 -3.99
C TRP A 73 5.41 0.45 -2.56
N LEU A 74 5.96 -0.56 -1.89
CA LEU A 74 5.72 -0.83 -0.48
C LEU A 74 6.78 -0.14 0.38
N LYS A 75 6.34 0.42 1.50
CA LYS A 75 7.16 1.28 2.35
C LYS A 75 7.16 0.79 3.79
N ASP A 76 8.32 0.82 4.43
CA ASP A 76 8.51 0.38 5.82
C ASP A 76 8.39 1.54 6.83
N GLY A 77 8.05 2.73 6.34
CA GLY A 77 7.65 3.88 7.13
C GLY A 77 6.64 4.74 6.39
N VAL A 78 6.36 5.93 6.93
CA VAL A 78 5.36 6.88 6.41
C VAL A 78 6.06 8.20 6.04
N PRO A 79 6.66 8.32 4.83
CA PRO A 79 7.31 9.54 4.36
C PRO A 79 6.35 10.71 4.22
N SER A 80 6.85 11.95 4.16
CA SER A 80 6.02 13.13 3.93
C SER A 80 5.17 13.05 2.65
N ALA A 81 3.93 13.52 2.72
CA ALA A 81 3.03 13.55 1.58
C ALA A 81 3.41 14.67 0.59
N ALA A 82 3.42 14.34 -0.69
CA ALA A 82 3.61 15.28 -1.79
C ALA A 82 2.49 15.10 -2.83
N ARG A 83 1.88 16.20 -3.27
CA ARG A 83 0.81 16.13 -4.28
C ARG A 83 1.39 15.76 -5.64
N ARG A 84 1.03 14.59 -6.17
CA ARG A 84 1.42 14.10 -7.51
C ARG A 84 0.26 13.42 -8.22
N THR A 85 -0.03 13.86 -9.44
CA THR A 85 -1.03 13.21 -10.30
C THR A 85 -0.58 11.79 -10.67
N GLY A 86 -1.54 10.87 -10.80
CA GLY A 86 -1.26 9.48 -11.18
C GLY A 86 -0.78 8.59 -10.03
N MET A 87 -0.66 9.14 -8.82
CA MET A 87 -0.23 8.40 -7.63
C MET A 87 -1.33 8.37 -6.57
N ILE A 88 -1.48 7.23 -5.93
CA ILE A 88 -2.39 7.02 -4.80
C ILE A 88 -1.57 6.37 -3.70
N SER A 89 -1.56 6.97 -2.52
CA SER A 89 -0.88 6.40 -1.36
C SER A 89 -1.87 5.83 -0.35
N GLY A 90 -1.45 4.81 0.39
CA GLY A 90 -2.18 4.30 1.53
C GLY A 90 -1.28 4.27 2.76
N VAL A 91 -1.78 4.75 3.90
CA VAL A 91 -1.05 4.79 5.18
C VAL A 91 -1.75 3.90 6.20
N ARG A 92 -1.01 2.94 6.77
CA ARG A 92 -1.53 2.07 7.84
C ARG A 92 -1.86 2.89 9.09
N GLN A 93 -2.95 2.55 9.76
CA GLN A 93 -3.32 3.08 11.09
C GLN A 93 -2.98 2.10 12.20
#